data_AF-A0A969PJX9-F1
#
_entry.id   AF-A0A969PJX9-F1
#
_cell.length_a   1.000
_cell.length_b   1.000
_cell.length_c   1.000
_cell.angle_alpha   90.00
_cell.angle_beta   90.00
_cell.angle_gamma   90.00
#
_symmetry.space_group_name_H-M   'P 1'
#
loop_
_entity.id
_entity.type
_entity.pdbx_description
1 polymer ?
#
loop_
_entity_poly.entity_id
_entity_poly.type
_entity_poly.pdbx_seq_one_letter_code
_entity_poly.pdbx_strand_id
1 'polypeptide(L)'
;MFVDTASGSNGTGGNLTIETENLRVADGGQIGANTFGSGKAGNLSVQAQNIELSGGAFLGPSGLFAVVTPGASGKGGNLTIATERLQIIGGAQVSVSTFGSGDAGNLSLRATEVAIVGTSPGNSSSRLSANVEQGASGTGGNLFVETDRLRLTDGGQIIANTFGFGDAGNLTVKSQDVEIIGSSSAFAPSALLADVARPNATGNGGNIIVETDRLRIANGAGVGASTFGIGNAGSVTIEAQEIEVIGEGEPGTSFLATTVIPGATGQGGNLRIETGRLRVSDGGQIAVSTGGDGMLAN
;
A
#
# COMPACT_ATOMS: atom_id res chain seq x y z
N MET A 1 2.79 -18.75 12.61
CA MET A 1 4.21 -19.14 12.69
C MET A 1 5.02 -17.86 12.87
N PHE A 2 5.92 -17.80 13.86
CA PHE A 2 6.64 -16.55 14.16
C PHE A 2 8.12 -16.79 14.45
N VAL A 3 8.97 -15.85 14.02
CA VAL A 3 10.43 -15.79 14.30
C VAL A 3 10.82 -14.41 14.84
N ASP A 4 9.98 -13.90 15.74
CA ASP A 4 10.01 -12.51 16.21
C ASP A 4 11.14 -12.22 17.21
N THR A 5 11.47 -10.94 17.39
CA THR A 5 12.30 -10.52 18.55
C THR A 5 11.46 -10.47 19.83
N ALA A 6 12.07 -10.74 20.98
CA ALA A 6 11.39 -10.59 22.27
C ALA A 6 11.24 -9.09 22.66
N SER A 7 10.21 -8.78 23.44
CA SER A 7 10.01 -7.43 23.99
C SER A 7 11.23 -6.95 24.78
N GLY A 8 11.65 -5.71 24.53
CA GLY A 8 12.84 -5.11 25.16
C GLY A 8 14.18 -5.70 24.71
N SER A 9 14.19 -6.61 23.72
CA SER A 9 15.43 -7.18 23.18
C SER A 9 16.14 -6.19 22.25
N ASN A 10 17.48 -6.26 22.27
CA ASN A 10 18.34 -5.57 21.32
C ASN A 10 18.83 -6.51 20.20
N GLY A 11 18.42 -7.79 20.23
CA GLY A 11 18.82 -8.81 19.26
C GLY A 11 18.06 -8.71 17.93
N THR A 12 18.70 -9.13 16.84
CA THR A 12 18.08 -9.21 15.51
C THR A 12 17.12 -10.39 15.43
N GLY A 13 15.95 -10.18 14.81
CA GLY A 13 14.95 -11.23 14.56
C GLY A 13 15.45 -12.30 13.60
N GLY A 14 14.90 -13.50 13.72
CA GLY A 14 15.25 -14.62 12.84
C GLY A 14 14.67 -14.42 11.44
N ASN A 15 15.35 -14.92 10.41
CA ASN A 15 14.77 -14.96 9.08
C ASN A 15 13.88 -16.20 8.93
N LEU A 16 12.78 -16.07 8.17
CA LEU A 16 11.88 -17.17 7.84
C LEU A 16 11.81 -17.34 6.33
N THR A 17 12.07 -18.55 5.85
CA THR A 17 11.86 -18.94 4.45
C THR A 17 10.74 -19.99 4.39
N ILE A 18 9.78 -19.78 3.49
CA ILE A 18 8.73 -20.74 3.18
C ILE A 18 8.84 -21.09 1.70
N GLU A 19 9.04 -22.37 1.41
CA GLU A 19 9.04 -22.94 0.07
C GLU A 19 7.98 -24.05 0.03
N THR A 20 6.95 -23.86 -0.79
CA THR A 20 5.85 -24.83 -0.89
C THR A 20 5.14 -24.69 -2.24
N GLU A 21 4.31 -25.64 -2.65
CA GLU A 21 3.48 -25.45 -3.83
C GLU A 21 2.30 -24.52 -3.53
N ASN A 22 1.63 -24.72 -2.40
CA ASN A 22 0.42 -24.01 -2.04
C ASN A 22 0.51 -23.51 -0.60
N LEU A 23 0.49 -22.18 -0.43
CA LEU A 23 0.40 -21.54 0.87
C LEU A 23 -1.00 -20.97 1.07
N ARG A 24 -1.73 -21.46 2.06
CA ARG A 24 -3.00 -20.88 2.50
C ARG A 24 -2.86 -20.35 3.93
N VAL A 25 -3.20 -19.07 4.12
CA VAL A 25 -3.26 -18.44 5.45
C VAL A 25 -4.65 -17.87 5.63
N ALA A 26 -5.44 -18.48 6.50
CA ALA A 26 -6.86 -18.15 6.67
C ALA A 26 -7.26 -18.03 8.15
N ASP A 27 -8.48 -17.56 8.40
CA ASP A 27 -9.16 -17.60 9.70
C ASP A 27 -8.39 -16.93 10.85
N GLY A 28 -7.73 -15.81 10.57
CA GLY A 28 -6.89 -15.07 11.53
C GLY A 28 -5.47 -15.65 11.68
N GLY A 29 -5.10 -16.67 10.91
CA GLY A 29 -3.74 -17.20 10.88
C GLY A 29 -2.70 -16.15 10.44
N GLN A 30 -1.55 -16.14 11.10
CA GLN A 30 -0.48 -15.18 10.81
C GLN A 30 0.88 -15.87 10.70
N ILE A 31 1.70 -15.38 9.77
CA ILE A 31 3.09 -15.76 9.59
C ILE A 31 3.91 -14.48 9.73
N GLY A 32 4.93 -14.43 10.59
CA GLY A 32 5.71 -13.22 10.71
C GLY A 32 7.11 -13.31 11.33
N ALA A 33 7.83 -12.21 11.17
CA ALA A 33 9.20 -11.97 11.62
C ALA A 33 9.32 -10.57 12.24
N ASN A 34 8.45 -10.25 13.19
CA ASN A 34 8.24 -8.91 13.74
C ASN A 34 9.35 -8.50 14.72
N THR A 35 9.44 -7.20 15.02
CA THR A 35 10.24 -6.70 16.15
C THR A 35 9.40 -6.09 17.26
N PHE A 36 9.69 -6.49 18.50
CA PHE A 36 9.10 -6.01 19.75
C PHE A 36 10.07 -5.20 20.61
N GLY A 37 11.30 -4.97 20.13
CA GLY A 37 12.35 -4.31 20.88
C GLY A 37 13.09 -3.24 20.07
N SER A 38 14.33 -2.98 20.44
CA SER A 38 15.20 -2.05 19.71
C SER A 38 15.99 -2.74 18.59
N GLY A 39 16.03 -4.07 18.60
CA GLY A 39 16.67 -4.88 17.55
C GLY A 39 15.87 -4.90 16.24
N LYS A 40 16.56 -5.13 15.13
CA LYS A 40 15.93 -5.21 13.80
C LYS A 40 15.03 -6.46 13.70
N ALA A 41 13.86 -6.32 13.09
CA ALA A 41 12.99 -7.44 12.71
C ALA A 41 13.69 -8.40 11.72
N GLY A 42 13.24 -9.65 11.72
CA GLY A 42 13.73 -10.64 10.76
C GLY A 42 13.14 -10.44 9.37
N ASN A 43 13.75 -11.02 8.34
CA ASN A 43 13.17 -11.01 7.00
C ASN A 43 12.29 -12.25 6.77
N LEU A 44 11.24 -12.08 5.95
CA LEU A 44 10.35 -13.16 5.52
C LEU A 44 10.46 -13.36 4.00
N SER A 45 10.80 -14.57 3.57
CA SER A 45 10.84 -14.96 2.16
C SER A 45 9.81 -16.06 1.91
N VAL A 46 8.92 -15.86 0.94
CA VAL A 46 7.88 -16.83 0.58
C VAL A 46 7.97 -17.14 -0.90
N GLN A 47 8.18 -18.41 -1.24
CA GLN A 47 8.15 -18.92 -2.59
C GLN A 47 7.09 -20.01 -2.68
N ALA A 48 6.07 -19.79 -3.52
CA ALA A 48 5.06 -20.81 -3.78
C ALA A 48 4.39 -20.69 -5.14
N GLN A 49 3.80 -21.75 -5.69
CA GLN A 49 3.02 -21.63 -6.92
C GLN A 49 1.76 -20.80 -6.68
N ASN A 50 1.02 -21.10 -5.60
CA ASN A 50 -0.17 -20.37 -5.20
C ASN A 50 -0.09 -19.89 -3.76
N ILE A 51 -0.42 -18.63 -3.53
CA ILE A 51 -0.58 -18.03 -2.21
C ILE A 51 -2.00 -17.49 -2.09
N GLU A 52 -2.75 -17.98 -1.11
CA GLU A 52 -4.06 -17.46 -0.74
C GLU A 52 -4.05 -16.99 0.71
N LEU A 53 -4.29 -15.69 0.89
CA LEU A 53 -4.49 -15.07 2.20
C LEU A 53 -5.96 -14.67 2.30
N SER A 54 -6.71 -15.26 3.23
CA SER A 54 -8.15 -15.02 3.34
C SER A 54 -8.61 -14.71 4.76
N GLY A 55 -9.33 -13.61 4.90
CA GLY A 55 -10.05 -13.25 6.11
C GLY A 55 -9.38 -12.20 7.01
N GLY A 56 -10.24 -11.56 7.80
CA GLY A 56 -9.91 -10.73 8.95
C GLY A 56 -10.93 -11.02 10.04
N ALA A 57 -10.50 -11.72 11.07
CA ALA A 57 -11.35 -12.15 12.18
C ALA A 57 -11.42 -11.05 13.25
N PHE A 58 -12.27 -11.26 14.27
CA PHE A 58 -12.29 -10.43 15.48
C PHE A 58 -10.90 -10.30 16.15
N LEU A 59 -10.04 -11.31 15.97
CA LEU A 59 -8.68 -11.36 16.54
C LEU A 59 -7.62 -10.66 15.68
N GLY A 60 -7.95 -10.22 14.46
CA GLY A 60 -7.03 -9.57 13.54
C GLY A 60 -7.02 -10.15 12.12
N PRO A 61 -6.27 -9.52 11.20
CA PRO A 61 -6.14 -9.98 9.82
C PRO A 61 -5.35 -11.29 9.74
N SER A 62 -5.75 -12.17 8.82
CA SER A 62 -4.83 -13.20 8.31
C SER A 62 -3.72 -12.55 7.49
N GLY A 63 -2.52 -13.13 7.49
CA GLY A 63 -1.47 -12.50 6.69
C GLY A 63 -0.02 -12.89 6.94
N LEU A 64 0.82 -12.12 6.27
CA LEU A 64 2.28 -12.17 6.35
C LEU A 64 2.80 -10.84 6.92
N PHE A 65 3.64 -10.89 7.97
CA PHE A 65 4.03 -9.71 8.74
C PHE A 65 5.52 -9.65 9.03
N ALA A 66 6.17 -8.52 8.78
CA ALA A 66 7.54 -8.24 9.23
C ALA A 66 7.60 -6.81 9.81
N VAL A 67 6.74 -6.53 10.78
CA VAL A 67 6.43 -5.17 11.24
C VAL A 67 7.29 -4.73 12.43
N VAL A 68 7.36 -3.42 12.64
CA VAL A 68 7.75 -2.84 13.94
C VAL A 68 6.50 -2.72 14.80
N THR A 69 6.45 -3.40 15.93
CA THR A 69 5.25 -3.44 16.78
C THR A 69 5.14 -2.18 17.67
N PRO A 70 3.96 -1.89 18.26
CA PRO A 70 3.80 -0.75 19.16
C PRO A 70 4.82 -0.74 20.30
N GLY A 71 5.48 0.41 20.49
CA GLY A 71 6.52 0.59 21.51
C GLY A 71 7.91 0.06 21.14
N ALA A 72 8.06 -0.67 20.04
CA ALA A 72 9.36 -1.06 19.51
C ALA A 72 10.04 0.11 18.78
N SER A 73 11.37 0.15 18.83
CA SER A 73 12.19 1.17 18.16
C SER A 73 13.16 0.59 17.13
N GLY A 74 13.17 -0.74 16.98
CA GLY A 74 13.95 -1.43 15.97
C GLY A 74 13.39 -1.22 14.56
N LYS A 75 14.21 -1.49 13.55
CA LYS A 75 13.79 -1.39 12.14
C LYS A 75 12.96 -2.60 11.71
N GLY A 76 11.97 -2.36 10.85
CA GLY A 76 11.13 -3.37 10.23
C GLY A 76 11.92 -4.36 9.36
N GLY A 77 11.31 -5.52 9.15
CA GLY A 77 11.88 -6.61 8.36
C GLY A 77 11.46 -6.51 6.91
N ASN A 78 12.31 -6.96 6.00
CA ASN A 78 11.91 -7.01 4.59
C ASN A 78 11.10 -8.28 4.32
N LEU A 79 10.15 -8.17 3.39
CA LEU A 79 9.34 -9.29 2.93
C LEU A 79 9.53 -9.47 1.43
N THR A 80 9.85 -10.70 1.00
CA THR A 80 9.96 -11.06 -0.41
C THR A 80 8.97 -12.16 -0.75
N ILE A 81 8.19 -11.98 -1.81
CA ILE A 81 7.22 -12.96 -2.31
C ILE A 81 7.54 -13.26 -3.76
N ALA A 82 7.67 -14.55 -4.09
CA ALA A 82 7.72 -15.04 -5.46
C ALA A 82 6.64 -16.10 -5.66
N THR A 83 5.69 -15.87 -6.57
CA THR A 83 4.60 -16.82 -6.80
C THR A 83 4.09 -16.83 -8.23
N GLU A 84 3.26 -17.79 -8.64
CA GLU A 84 2.50 -17.64 -9.88
C GLU A 84 1.23 -16.84 -9.59
N ARG A 85 0.55 -17.12 -8.48
CA ARG A 85 -0.71 -16.46 -8.12
C ARG A 85 -0.75 -16.05 -6.66
N LEU A 86 -0.96 -14.76 -6.43
CA LEU A 86 -1.27 -14.20 -5.11
C LEU A 86 -2.73 -13.73 -5.04
N GLN A 87 -3.50 -14.26 -4.10
CA GLN A 87 -4.83 -13.77 -3.74
C GLN A 87 -4.84 -13.27 -2.29
N ILE A 88 -5.31 -12.05 -2.09
CA ILE A 88 -5.52 -11.43 -0.77
C ILE A 88 -6.97 -10.98 -0.68
N ILE A 89 -7.76 -11.66 0.15
CA ILE A 89 -9.22 -11.49 0.16
C ILE A 89 -9.78 -11.32 1.58
N GLY A 90 -10.93 -10.67 1.69
CA GLY A 90 -11.70 -10.61 2.93
C GLY A 90 -11.01 -9.88 4.09
N GLY A 91 -10.13 -8.91 3.79
CA GLY A 91 -9.39 -8.11 4.77
C GLY A 91 -8.07 -8.70 5.25
N ALA A 92 -7.56 -9.74 4.58
CA ALA A 92 -6.22 -10.27 4.81
C ALA A 92 -5.13 -9.27 4.41
N GLN A 93 -3.94 -9.39 4.99
CA GLN A 93 -2.90 -8.36 4.85
C GLN A 93 -1.49 -8.96 4.64
N VAL A 94 -0.68 -8.25 3.87
CA VAL A 94 0.79 -8.39 3.88
C VAL A 94 1.34 -7.05 4.35
N SER A 95 2.12 -7.05 5.43
CA SER A 95 2.59 -5.81 6.03
C SER A 95 4.04 -5.84 6.49
N VAL A 96 4.76 -4.79 6.12
CA VAL A 96 6.10 -4.45 6.60
C VAL A 96 6.13 -3.09 7.31
N SER A 97 4.95 -2.61 7.72
CA SER A 97 4.73 -1.28 8.30
C SER A 97 5.39 -1.09 9.67
N THR A 98 5.48 0.17 10.10
CA THR A 98 5.88 0.52 11.47
C THR A 98 4.70 1.02 12.28
N PHE A 99 4.51 0.42 13.46
CA PHE A 99 3.59 0.86 14.52
C PHE A 99 4.35 1.44 15.72
N GLY A 100 5.68 1.47 15.64
CA GLY A 100 6.60 1.91 16.70
C GLY A 100 7.36 3.17 16.30
N SER A 101 8.60 3.30 16.75
CA SER A 101 9.45 4.47 16.45
C SER A 101 10.61 4.19 15.49
N GLY A 102 10.69 2.97 14.95
CA GLY A 102 11.67 2.59 13.92
C GLY A 102 11.10 2.66 12.51
N ASP A 103 11.99 2.66 11.51
CA ASP A 103 11.61 2.63 10.09
C ASP A 103 10.88 1.33 9.73
N ALA A 104 9.90 1.41 8.83
CA ALA A 104 9.26 0.26 8.22
C ALA A 104 10.25 -0.54 7.33
N GLY A 105 9.93 -1.80 7.06
CA GLY A 105 10.67 -2.64 6.12
C GLY A 105 10.17 -2.47 4.68
N ASN A 106 10.82 -3.11 3.71
CA ASN A 106 10.39 -3.08 2.31
C ASN A 106 9.70 -4.39 1.90
N LEU A 107 8.77 -4.31 0.94
CA LEU A 107 8.12 -5.46 0.33
C LEU A 107 8.49 -5.55 -1.16
N SER A 108 8.96 -6.73 -1.58
CA SER A 108 9.16 -7.05 -3.00
C SER A 108 8.28 -8.24 -3.38
N LEU A 109 7.41 -8.05 -4.37
CA LEU A 109 6.46 -9.05 -4.86
C LEU A 109 6.70 -9.29 -6.35
N ARG A 110 6.96 -10.54 -6.71
CA ARG A 110 6.98 -11.04 -8.09
C ARG A 110 5.91 -12.10 -8.26
N ALA A 111 4.98 -11.89 -9.19
CA ALA A 111 3.94 -12.88 -9.48
C ALA A 111 3.48 -12.89 -10.92
N THR A 112 2.89 -13.96 -11.43
CA THR A 112 2.18 -13.90 -12.73
C THR A 112 0.85 -13.15 -12.58
N GLU A 113 0.09 -13.45 -11.52
CA GLU A 113 -1.21 -12.83 -11.23
C GLU A 113 -1.30 -12.38 -9.78
N VAL A 114 -1.77 -11.15 -9.56
CA VAL A 114 -2.07 -10.61 -8.23
C VAL A 114 -3.51 -10.12 -8.19
N ALA A 115 -4.30 -10.63 -7.24
CA ALA A 115 -5.65 -10.16 -6.96
C ALA A 115 -5.80 -9.77 -5.48
N ILE A 116 -6.18 -8.51 -5.22
CA ILE A 116 -6.47 -8.01 -3.88
C ILE A 116 -7.91 -7.52 -3.87
N VAL A 117 -8.75 -8.19 -3.09
CA VAL A 117 -10.20 -8.06 -3.20
C VAL A 117 -10.84 -7.78 -1.84
N GLY A 118 -11.66 -6.74 -1.81
CA GLY A 118 -12.63 -6.54 -0.75
C GLY A 118 -12.05 -6.03 0.58
N THR A 119 -12.92 -6.06 1.58
CA THR A 119 -12.65 -5.70 2.97
C THR A 119 -13.15 -6.82 3.90
N SER A 120 -12.71 -6.84 5.15
CA SER A 120 -13.32 -7.68 6.18
C SER A 120 -14.69 -7.13 6.62
N PRO A 121 -15.52 -7.90 7.35
CA PRO A 121 -16.75 -7.38 7.96
C PRO A 121 -16.54 -6.18 8.89
N GLY A 122 -15.32 -5.99 9.40
CA GLY A 122 -14.91 -4.83 10.20
C GLY A 122 -14.37 -3.66 9.35
N ASN A 123 -14.58 -3.68 8.04
CA ASN A 123 -14.12 -2.67 7.08
C ASN A 123 -12.59 -2.52 6.96
N SER A 124 -11.83 -3.56 7.31
CA SER A 124 -10.38 -3.58 7.05
C SER A 124 -10.13 -4.05 5.62
N SER A 125 -9.50 -3.21 4.80
CA SER A 125 -9.12 -3.55 3.42
C SER A 125 -8.18 -4.74 3.34
N SER A 126 -8.39 -5.58 2.33
CA SER A 126 -7.37 -6.51 1.85
C SER A 126 -6.21 -5.68 1.28
N ARG A 127 -4.95 -5.93 1.70
CA ARG A 127 -3.86 -5.03 1.28
C ARG A 127 -2.44 -5.56 1.36
N LEU A 128 -1.57 -4.93 0.56
CA LEU A 128 -0.12 -4.84 0.79
C LEU A 128 0.19 -3.49 1.45
N SER A 129 1.05 -3.46 2.46
CA SER A 129 1.32 -2.22 3.21
C SER A 129 2.75 -2.06 3.72
N ALA A 130 3.26 -0.84 3.66
CA ALA A 130 4.55 -0.42 4.21
C ALA A 130 4.46 0.96 4.88
N ASN A 131 3.44 1.15 5.70
CA ASN A 131 3.06 2.45 6.25
C ASN A 131 3.92 2.87 7.44
N VAL A 132 3.86 4.18 7.75
CA VAL A 132 4.02 4.69 9.12
C VAL A 132 2.63 4.81 9.73
N GLU A 133 2.30 3.96 10.71
CA GLU A 133 0.93 3.88 11.24
C GLU A 133 0.62 4.99 12.27
N GLN A 134 -0.65 5.12 12.65
CA GLN A 134 -1.08 6.17 13.57
C GLN A 134 -0.29 6.12 14.90
N GLY A 135 0.32 7.25 15.27
CA GLY A 135 1.11 7.37 16.50
C GLY A 135 2.52 6.78 16.42
N ALA A 136 2.86 6.15 15.28
CA ALA A 136 4.21 5.69 14.99
C ALA A 136 5.10 6.85 14.51
N SER A 137 6.41 6.63 14.56
CA SER A 137 7.41 7.51 13.96
C SER A 137 8.47 6.73 13.19
N GLY A 138 9.08 7.35 12.20
CA GLY A 138 10.09 6.72 11.33
C GLY A 138 9.72 6.88 9.87
N THR A 139 10.49 6.25 8.99
CA THR A 139 10.22 6.31 7.53
C THR A 139 9.38 5.12 7.08
N GLY A 140 8.41 5.37 6.20
CA GLY A 140 7.64 4.35 5.50
C GLY A 140 8.53 3.50 4.60
N GLY A 141 8.10 2.28 4.34
CA GLY A 141 8.85 1.33 3.54
C GLY A 141 8.46 1.38 2.07
N ASN A 142 9.34 0.91 1.19
CA ASN A 142 9.04 0.86 -0.23
C ASN A 142 8.33 -0.45 -0.60
N LEU A 143 7.39 -0.33 -1.54
CA LEU A 143 6.65 -1.43 -2.13
C LEU A 143 7.06 -1.58 -3.60
N PHE A 144 7.54 -2.76 -3.98
CA PHE A 144 7.84 -3.11 -5.36
C PHE A 144 6.97 -4.30 -5.79
N VAL A 145 6.17 -4.12 -6.83
CA VAL A 145 5.28 -5.15 -7.39
C VAL A 145 5.58 -5.32 -8.87
N GLU A 146 5.97 -6.53 -9.26
CA GLU A 146 6.25 -6.92 -10.64
C GLU A 146 5.34 -8.11 -10.99
N THR A 147 4.42 -7.92 -11.95
CA THR A 147 3.44 -8.97 -12.29
C THR A 147 2.88 -8.89 -13.70
N ASP A 148 2.39 -9.99 -14.30
CA ASP A 148 1.73 -9.86 -15.60
C ASP A 148 0.36 -9.19 -15.46
N ARG A 149 -0.41 -9.51 -14.42
CA ARG A 149 -1.73 -8.89 -14.17
C ARG A 149 -1.93 -8.52 -12.71
N LEU A 150 -2.23 -7.25 -12.46
CA LEU A 150 -2.60 -6.73 -11.15
C LEU A 150 -4.08 -6.30 -11.14
N ARG A 151 -4.86 -6.88 -10.21
CA ARG A 151 -6.26 -6.50 -9.98
C ARG A 151 -6.50 -6.08 -8.53
N LEU A 152 -6.99 -4.87 -8.34
CA LEU A 152 -7.46 -4.34 -7.07
C LEU A 152 -8.96 -4.07 -7.17
N THR A 153 -9.79 -4.80 -6.41
CA THR A 153 -11.25 -4.65 -6.51
C THR A 153 -11.94 -4.52 -5.16
N ASP A 154 -13.08 -3.83 -5.15
CA ASP A 154 -14.02 -3.73 -4.02
C ASP A 154 -13.39 -3.23 -2.70
N GLY A 155 -12.39 -2.35 -2.80
CA GLY A 155 -11.65 -1.80 -1.65
C GLY A 155 -10.31 -2.47 -1.38
N GLY A 156 -9.79 -3.29 -2.30
CA GLY A 156 -8.43 -3.84 -2.24
C GLY A 156 -7.35 -2.79 -2.47
N GLN A 157 -6.25 -2.82 -1.72
CA GLN A 157 -5.29 -1.71 -1.68
C GLN A 157 -3.81 -2.13 -1.69
N ILE A 158 -2.95 -1.26 -2.20
CA ILE A 158 -1.48 -1.31 -2.04
C ILE A 158 -1.02 0.07 -1.56
N ILE A 159 -0.51 0.15 -0.33
CA ILE A 159 -0.33 1.45 0.35
C ILE A 159 1.01 1.60 1.06
N ALA A 160 1.66 2.74 0.88
CA ALA A 160 2.90 3.12 1.54
C ALA A 160 2.74 4.47 2.25
N ASN A 161 1.60 4.68 2.90
CA ASN A 161 1.20 5.97 3.48
C ASN A 161 1.96 6.30 4.77
N THR A 162 1.93 7.56 5.15
CA THR A 162 2.19 7.99 6.53
C THR A 162 0.89 8.47 7.20
N PHE A 163 0.54 7.84 8.31
CA PHE A 163 -0.56 8.20 9.22
C PHE A 163 -0.04 8.79 10.55
N GLY A 164 1.29 8.80 10.74
CA GLY A 164 1.98 9.20 11.96
C GLY A 164 3.02 10.29 11.71
N PHE A 165 4.24 10.09 12.24
CA PHE A 165 5.31 11.08 12.21
C PHE A 165 6.53 10.58 11.42
N GLY A 166 6.60 10.96 10.16
CA GLY A 166 7.71 10.68 9.26
C GLY A 166 7.23 10.48 7.82
N ASP A 167 8.19 10.41 6.90
CA ASP A 167 7.90 10.36 5.48
C ASP A 167 7.22 9.03 5.08
N ALA A 168 6.27 9.10 4.15
CA ALA A 168 5.68 7.95 3.49
C ALA A 168 6.72 7.21 2.63
N GLY A 169 6.43 5.95 2.31
CA GLY A 169 7.27 5.13 1.44
C GLY A 169 6.89 5.26 -0.03
N ASN A 170 7.75 4.79 -0.95
CA ASN A 170 7.45 4.80 -2.38
C ASN A 170 6.80 3.48 -2.83
N LEU A 171 6.01 3.56 -3.90
CA LEU A 171 5.37 2.43 -4.54
C LEU A 171 5.77 2.36 -6.01
N THR A 172 6.22 1.20 -6.46
CA THR A 172 6.50 0.92 -7.86
C THR A 172 5.73 -0.33 -8.29
N VAL A 173 4.93 -0.19 -9.35
CA VAL A 173 4.19 -1.26 -10.00
C VAL A 173 4.68 -1.39 -11.43
N LYS A 174 5.18 -2.57 -11.79
CA LYS A 174 5.49 -2.95 -13.17
C LYS A 174 4.56 -4.09 -13.56
N SER A 175 3.69 -3.88 -14.54
CA SER A 175 2.77 -4.93 -14.94
C SER A 175 2.29 -4.83 -16.37
N GLN A 176 1.96 -5.93 -17.05
CA GLN A 176 1.37 -5.81 -18.39
C GLN A 176 -0.03 -5.19 -18.30
N ASP A 177 -0.82 -5.57 -17.28
CA ASP A 177 -2.20 -5.11 -17.12
C ASP A 177 -2.50 -4.74 -15.66
N VAL A 178 -2.97 -3.51 -15.44
CA VAL A 178 -3.38 -3.01 -14.13
C VAL A 178 -4.84 -2.58 -14.15
N GLU A 179 -5.67 -3.25 -13.34
CA GLU A 179 -7.07 -2.90 -13.13
C GLU A 179 -7.31 -2.54 -11.66
N ILE A 180 -7.73 -1.30 -11.43
CA ILE A 180 -8.11 -0.78 -10.11
C ILE A 180 -9.58 -0.37 -10.21
N ILE A 181 -10.47 -1.14 -9.60
CA ILE A 181 -11.91 -1.02 -9.84
C ILE A 181 -12.67 -1.00 -8.53
N GLY A 182 -13.62 -0.09 -8.41
CA GLY A 182 -14.59 -0.13 -7.32
C GLY A 182 -14.10 0.51 -6.03
N SER A 183 -15.02 0.55 -5.07
CA SER A 183 -14.78 0.82 -3.67
C SER A 183 -15.56 -0.20 -2.84
N SER A 184 -15.21 -0.37 -1.57
CA SER A 184 -15.98 -1.21 -0.67
C SER A 184 -17.34 -0.58 -0.33
N SER A 185 -18.24 -1.35 0.26
CA SER A 185 -19.51 -0.84 0.80
C SER A 185 -19.33 0.23 1.89
N ALA A 186 -18.15 0.29 2.51
CA ALA A 186 -17.75 1.32 3.46
C ALA A 186 -17.00 2.50 2.81
N PHE A 187 -17.07 2.61 1.48
CA PHE A 187 -16.43 3.65 0.67
C PHE A 187 -14.90 3.67 0.74
N ALA A 188 -14.27 2.55 1.13
CA ALA A 188 -12.82 2.42 1.00
C ALA A 188 -12.50 2.16 -0.48
N PRO A 189 -11.76 3.04 -1.17
CA PRO A 189 -11.47 2.86 -2.59
C PRO A 189 -10.52 1.68 -2.80
N SER A 190 -10.68 0.98 -3.91
CA SER A 190 -9.57 0.19 -4.46
C SER A 190 -8.48 1.15 -4.90
N ALA A 191 -7.24 1.01 -4.40
CA ALA A 191 -6.26 2.06 -4.62
C ALA A 191 -4.77 1.66 -4.50
N LEU A 192 -3.95 2.44 -5.20
CA LEU A 192 -2.51 2.60 -4.96
C LEU A 192 -2.28 3.93 -4.25
N LEU A 193 -1.73 3.94 -3.02
CA LEU A 193 -1.58 5.16 -2.24
C LEU A 193 -0.20 5.32 -1.61
N ALA A 194 0.31 6.55 -1.58
CA ALA A 194 1.53 6.95 -0.89
C ALA A 194 1.35 8.33 -0.22
N ASP A 195 0.25 8.49 0.51
CA ASP A 195 -0.24 9.75 1.05
C ASP A 195 0.37 10.13 2.42
N VAL A 196 0.30 11.41 2.76
CA VAL A 196 0.23 11.88 4.15
C VAL A 196 -1.24 11.85 4.57
N ALA A 197 -1.68 10.71 5.10
CA ALA A 197 -3.09 10.29 5.05
C ALA A 197 -3.98 10.83 6.20
N ARG A 198 -3.49 11.75 7.06
CA ARG A 198 -4.29 12.35 8.16
C ARG A 198 -3.94 13.81 8.43
N PRO A 199 -4.91 14.61 8.94
CA PRO A 199 -4.68 16.01 9.35
C PRO A 199 -3.54 16.22 10.34
N ASN A 200 -3.34 15.27 11.27
CA ASN A 200 -2.31 15.36 12.30
C ASN A 200 -1.05 14.55 11.95
N ALA A 201 -0.97 13.95 10.76
CA ALA A 201 0.24 13.29 10.31
C ALA A 201 1.24 14.34 9.82
N THR A 202 2.53 14.08 10.07
CA THR A 202 3.62 14.97 9.65
C THR A 202 4.66 14.16 8.89
N GLY A 203 5.09 14.65 7.74
CA GLY A 203 6.02 13.98 6.84
C GLY A 203 5.63 14.25 5.38
N ASN A 204 6.50 13.89 4.44
CA ASN A 204 6.21 14.03 3.03
C ASN A 204 5.53 12.77 2.48
N GLY A 205 4.65 12.95 1.49
CA GLY A 205 4.06 11.88 0.70
C GLY A 205 5.13 11.16 -0.14
N GLY A 206 4.90 9.88 -0.41
CA GLY A 206 5.80 9.07 -1.21
C GLY A 206 5.47 9.13 -2.69
N ASN A 207 6.37 8.63 -3.53
CA ASN A 207 6.14 8.61 -4.97
C ASN A 207 5.53 7.30 -5.44
N ILE A 208 4.66 7.37 -6.44
CA ILE A 208 4.09 6.21 -7.11
C ILE A 208 4.59 6.19 -8.56
N ILE A 209 5.12 5.05 -8.98
CA ILE A 209 5.49 4.77 -10.37
C ILE A 209 4.67 3.57 -10.85
N VAL A 210 3.94 3.72 -11.94
CA VAL A 210 3.22 2.62 -12.61
C VAL A 210 3.73 2.52 -14.05
N GLU A 211 4.38 1.42 -14.37
CA GLU A 211 4.81 1.06 -15.72
C GLU A 211 3.92 -0.10 -16.20
N THR A 212 3.13 0.11 -17.26
CA THR A 212 2.21 -0.93 -17.75
C THR A 212 1.89 -0.87 -19.24
N ASP A 213 1.31 -1.93 -19.82
CA ASP A 213 0.73 -1.79 -21.17
C ASP A 213 -0.65 -1.14 -21.08
N ARG A 214 -1.47 -1.57 -20.11
CA ARG A 214 -2.83 -1.06 -19.91
C ARG A 214 -3.10 -0.73 -18.45
N LEU A 215 -3.47 0.53 -18.17
CA LEU A 215 -3.99 0.96 -16.88
C LEU A 215 -5.49 1.28 -16.99
N ARG A 216 -6.32 0.64 -16.18
CA ARG A 216 -7.73 0.97 -16.02
C ARG A 216 -8.05 1.31 -14.57
N ILE A 217 -8.51 2.53 -14.33
CA ILE A 217 -9.03 3.01 -13.05
C ILE A 217 -10.52 3.25 -13.24
N ALA A 218 -11.37 2.55 -12.49
CA ALA A 218 -12.82 2.64 -12.67
C ALA A 218 -13.62 2.60 -11.37
N ASN A 219 -14.84 3.12 -11.41
CA ASN A 219 -15.88 2.89 -10.39
C ASN A 219 -15.49 3.34 -8.97
N GLY A 220 -14.95 4.56 -8.84
CA GLY A 220 -14.55 5.12 -7.55
C GLY A 220 -13.18 4.63 -7.01
N ALA A 221 -12.44 3.87 -7.81
CA ALA A 221 -11.05 3.52 -7.52
C ALA A 221 -10.08 4.68 -7.79
N GLY A 222 -8.83 4.58 -7.29
CA GLY A 222 -7.84 5.60 -7.61
C GLY A 222 -6.37 5.30 -7.34
N VAL A 223 -5.53 6.24 -7.75
CA VAL A 223 -4.09 6.27 -7.52
C VAL A 223 -3.74 7.65 -6.97
N GLY A 224 -3.04 7.71 -5.84
CA GLY A 224 -2.81 8.99 -5.16
C GLY A 224 -1.56 9.09 -4.29
N ALA A 225 -0.96 10.28 -4.31
CA ALA A 225 0.17 10.65 -3.45
C ALA A 225 -0.08 12.05 -2.83
N SER A 226 -1.22 12.20 -2.18
CA SER A 226 -1.72 13.47 -1.64
C SER A 226 -1.27 13.71 -0.20
N THR A 227 -1.45 14.94 0.28
CA THR A 227 -1.25 15.31 1.68
C THR A 227 -2.53 15.87 2.28
N PHE A 228 -2.94 15.27 3.40
CA PHE A 228 -4.04 15.69 4.26
C PHE A 228 -3.53 16.37 5.53
N GLY A 229 -2.22 16.29 5.82
CA GLY A 229 -1.58 16.75 7.05
C GLY A 229 -0.50 17.80 6.80
N ILE A 230 0.64 17.66 7.47
CA ILE A 230 1.76 18.59 7.39
C ILE A 230 2.93 17.95 6.64
N GLY A 231 3.22 18.46 5.44
CA GLY A 231 4.32 18.06 4.58
C GLY A 231 3.90 17.99 3.12
N ASN A 232 4.87 17.88 2.23
CA ASN A 232 4.63 17.95 0.79
C ASN A 232 3.88 16.70 0.30
N ALA A 233 3.00 16.88 -0.69
CA ALA A 233 2.45 15.76 -1.44
C ALA A 233 3.56 15.07 -2.26
N GLY A 234 3.40 13.76 -2.51
CA GLY A 234 4.30 12.99 -3.35
C GLY A 234 3.95 13.12 -4.83
N SER A 235 4.78 12.50 -5.69
CA SER A 235 4.56 12.51 -7.14
C SER A 235 4.01 11.18 -7.65
N VAL A 236 3.23 11.22 -8.73
CA VAL A 236 2.72 10.06 -9.44
C VAL A 236 3.25 10.10 -10.87
N THR A 237 3.90 9.03 -11.31
CA THR A 237 4.34 8.84 -12.70
C THR A 237 3.68 7.59 -13.26
N ILE A 238 2.96 7.74 -14.37
CA ILE A 238 2.33 6.65 -15.10
C ILE A 238 2.94 6.58 -16.50
N GLU A 239 3.51 5.44 -16.85
CA GLU A 239 3.99 5.12 -18.20
C GLU A 239 3.16 3.95 -18.71
N ALA A 240 2.29 4.19 -19.69
CA ALA A 240 1.42 3.13 -20.21
C ALA A 240 1.06 3.26 -21.69
N GLN A 241 0.87 2.15 -22.42
CA GLN A 241 0.39 2.25 -23.80
C GLN A 241 -1.04 2.80 -23.87
N GLU A 242 -1.88 2.38 -22.92
CA GLU A 242 -3.27 2.81 -22.78
C GLU A 242 -3.66 3.10 -21.33
N ILE A 243 -4.39 4.19 -21.12
CA ILE A 243 -4.94 4.59 -19.83
C ILE A 243 -6.43 4.89 -19.97
N GLU A 244 -7.25 4.27 -19.13
CA GLU A 244 -8.67 4.56 -18.97
C GLU A 244 -8.96 4.99 -17.51
N VAL A 245 -9.51 6.19 -17.33
CA VAL A 245 -10.02 6.68 -16.04
C VAL A 245 -11.51 6.93 -16.17
N ILE A 246 -12.32 6.08 -15.54
CA ILE A 246 -13.78 6.02 -15.71
C ILE A 246 -14.45 6.20 -14.35
N GLY A 247 -15.12 7.32 -14.13
CA GLY A 247 -15.86 7.55 -12.88
C GLY A 247 -17.20 6.81 -12.82
N GLU A 248 -17.92 6.99 -11.72
CA GLU A 248 -19.31 6.51 -11.54
C GLU A 248 -20.32 7.63 -11.19
N GLY A 249 -19.94 8.91 -11.36
CA GLY A 249 -20.69 10.04 -10.81
C GLY A 249 -20.53 10.18 -9.28
N GLU A 250 -21.05 11.25 -8.68
CA GLU A 250 -20.91 11.50 -7.24
C GLU A 250 -21.65 10.44 -6.39
N PRO A 251 -21.03 9.88 -5.33
CA PRO A 251 -19.75 10.26 -4.72
C PRO A 251 -18.52 9.47 -5.22
N GLY A 252 -18.68 8.62 -6.25
CA GLY A 252 -17.68 7.65 -6.74
C GLY A 252 -16.77 8.19 -7.84
N THR A 253 -16.12 9.33 -7.61
CA THR A 253 -15.13 9.86 -8.54
C THR A 253 -13.89 8.96 -8.57
N SER A 254 -13.60 8.35 -9.71
CA SER A 254 -12.30 7.69 -9.91
C SER A 254 -11.20 8.73 -10.07
N PHE A 255 -10.05 8.53 -9.43
CA PHE A 255 -9.03 9.57 -9.33
C PHE A 255 -7.62 9.09 -9.68
N LEU A 256 -6.88 9.98 -10.32
CA LEU A 256 -5.43 9.97 -10.41
C LEU A 256 -4.94 11.33 -9.90
N ALA A 257 -4.38 11.38 -8.69
CA ALA A 257 -4.23 12.67 -8.01
C ALA A 257 -2.97 12.84 -7.13
N THR A 258 -2.38 14.05 -7.19
CA THR A 258 -1.39 14.55 -6.22
C THR A 258 -1.91 15.87 -5.67
N THR A 259 -2.43 15.88 -4.45
CA THR A 259 -3.16 17.05 -3.93
C THR A 259 -2.75 17.42 -2.51
N VAL A 260 -2.62 18.72 -2.25
CA VAL A 260 -2.65 19.27 -0.88
C VAL A 260 -4.09 19.63 -0.57
N ILE A 261 -4.73 18.86 0.30
CA ILE A 261 -6.18 18.98 0.55
C ILE A 261 -6.46 20.20 1.44
N PRO A 262 -7.63 20.84 1.36
CA PRO A 262 -7.97 21.96 2.24
C PRO A 262 -7.75 21.64 3.72
N GLY A 263 -7.00 22.51 4.41
CA GLY A 263 -6.57 22.31 5.80
C GLY A 263 -5.24 21.59 5.99
N ALA A 264 -4.64 21.06 4.92
CA ALA A 264 -3.27 20.54 4.91
C ALA A 264 -2.25 21.67 4.64
N THR A 265 -0.99 21.43 4.98
CA THR A 265 0.13 22.36 4.76
C THR A 265 1.26 21.65 4.04
N GLY A 266 1.67 22.14 2.87
CA GLY A 266 2.77 21.56 2.10
C GLY A 266 2.71 21.97 0.64
N GLN A 267 3.74 21.64 -0.13
CA GLN A 267 3.72 21.84 -1.58
C GLN A 267 2.99 20.68 -2.27
N GLY A 268 2.33 20.99 -3.39
CA GLY A 268 1.78 19.96 -4.28
C GLY A 268 2.90 19.16 -4.95
N GLY A 269 2.66 17.88 -5.19
CA GLY A 269 3.57 17.02 -5.94
C GLY A 269 3.23 16.98 -7.44
N ASN A 270 4.02 16.26 -8.22
CA ASN A 270 3.86 16.21 -9.68
C ASN A 270 3.05 15.01 -10.14
N LEU A 271 2.26 15.18 -11.20
CA LEU A 271 1.63 14.08 -11.92
C LEU A 271 2.17 14.04 -13.36
N ARG A 272 2.89 12.98 -13.70
CA ARG A 272 3.40 12.73 -15.05
C ARG A 272 2.68 11.53 -15.66
N ILE A 273 2.16 11.71 -16.88
CA ILE A 273 1.51 10.66 -17.65
C ILE A 273 2.16 10.59 -19.03
N GLU A 274 2.70 9.42 -19.37
CA GLU A 274 3.21 9.11 -20.70
C GLU A 274 2.35 7.99 -21.29
N THR A 275 1.61 8.27 -22.36
CA THR A 275 0.77 7.26 -22.98
C THR A 275 0.51 7.44 -24.47
N GLY A 276 0.27 6.32 -25.16
CA GLY A 276 -0.22 6.32 -26.54
C GLY A 276 -1.71 6.66 -26.63
N ARG A 277 -2.51 6.34 -25.60
CA ARG A 277 -3.95 6.61 -25.57
C ARG A 277 -4.44 6.89 -24.15
N LEU A 278 -5.01 8.07 -23.94
CA LEU A 278 -5.69 8.45 -22.69
C LEU A 278 -7.19 8.62 -22.92
N ARG A 279 -8.01 7.92 -22.14
CA ARG A 279 -9.46 8.11 -22.07
C ARG A 279 -9.87 8.49 -20.65
N VAL A 280 -10.58 9.61 -20.52
CA VAL A 280 -11.23 10.03 -19.27
C VAL A 280 -12.72 10.18 -19.55
N SER A 281 -13.57 9.47 -18.83
CA SER A 281 -15.04 9.56 -19.00
C SER A 281 -15.79 9.42 -17.68
N ASP A 282 -17.09 9.74 -17.72
CA ASP A 282 -18.07 9.41 -16.67
C ASP A 282 -17.71 9.96 -15.26
N GLY A 283 -17.05 11.12 -15.21
CA GLY A 283 -16.63 11.75 -13.96
C GLY A 283 -15.28 11.28 -13.42
N GLY A 284 -14.49 10.57 -14.22
CA GLY A 284 -13.08 10.28 -13.93
C GLY A 284 -12.27 11.58 -13.82
N GLN A 285 -11.37 11.65 -12.84
CA GLN A 285 -10.59 12.84 -12.52
C GLN A 285 -9.08 12.57 -12.59
N ILE A 286 -8.37 13.51 -13.20
CA ILE A 286 -6.91 13.58 -13.23
C ILE A 286 -6.56 14.96 -12.69
N ALA A 287 -5.93 15.03 -11.52
CA ALA A 287 -5.80 16.29 -10.78
C ALA A 287 -4.44 16.46 -10.11
N VAL A 288 -3.89 17.66 -10.25
CA VAL A 288 -2.83 18.19 -9.38
C VAL A 288 -3.37 19.46 -8.76
N SER A 289 -3.42 19.55 -7.44
CA SER A 289 -3.98 20.74 -6.80
C SER A 289 -3.35 21.08 -5.46
N THR A 290 -3.39 22.36 -5.12
CA THR A 290 -3.06 22.89 -3.79
C THR A 290 -4.27 23.66 -3.26
N GLY A 291 -5.03 23.01 -2.39
CA GLY A 291 -6.20 23.58 -1.71
C GLY A 291 -5.93 23.99 -0.26
N GLY A 292 -4.78 23.62 0.31
CA GLY A 292 -4.30 24.06 1.63
C GLY A 292 -3.42 25.33 1.57
N ASP A 293 -2.78 25.72 2.68
CA ASP A 293 -1.89 26.90 2.77
C ASP A 293 -0.53 26.71 2.05
N GLY A 294 -0.53 26.01 0.92
CA GLY A 294 0.64 25.54 0.17
C GLY A 294 0.76 26.13 -1.23
N MET A 295 2.00 26.37 -1.69
CA MET A 295 2.29 26.79 -3.06
C MET A 295 2.42 25.58 -4.01
N LEU A 296 1.99 25.74 -5.27
CA LEU A 296 2.28 24.79 -6.36
C LEU A 296 3.80 24.73 -6.60
N ALA A 297 4.35 23.52 -6.76
CA ALA A 297 5.71 23.35 -7.29
C ALA A 297 5.70 23.71 -8.79
N ASN A 298 6.71 24.48 -9.23
CA ASN A 298 6.87 24.95 -10.60
C ASN A 298 7.22 23.84 -11.59
#